data_AF-A0A837HA64-F1
#
_entry.id   AF-A0A837HA64-F1
#
_cell.length_a   1.000
_cell.length_b   1.000
_cell.length_c   1.000
_cell.angle_alpha   90.00
_cell.angle_beta   90.00
_cell.angle_gamma   90.00
#
_symmetry.space_group_name_H-M   'P 1'
#
loop_
_entity.id
_entity.type
_entity.pdbx_description
1 polymer ?
#
loop_
_entity_poly.entity_id
_entity_poly.type
_entity_poly.pdbx_seq_one_letter_code
_entity_poly.pdbx_strand_id
1 'polypeptide(L)'
;MAKRIEKIVATKDRSIVFFEIDQTRKEMTHSISESTSVSILALVLFIGAPSVFPEIINPYLPSSLKIMQVIVAVPLVFWLITIFANMVRYFKILKLQDNLTK
;
A
#
# COMPACT_ATOMS: atom_id res chain seq x y z
N MET A 1 -13.27 -25.13 38.02
CA MET A 1 -12.08 -25.00 37.16
C MET A 1 -12.39 -24.72 35.70
N ALA A 2 -13.36 -25.41 35.07
CA ALA A 2 -13.73 -25.24 33.66
C ALA A 2 -13.99 -23.77 33.23
N LYS A 3 -14.83 -23.02 33.98
CA LYS A 3 -15.13 -21.61 33.71
C LYS A 3 -13.91 -20.67 33.67
N ARG A 4 -12.81 -21.04 34.33
CA ARG A 4 -11.57 -20.23 34.36
C ARG A 4 -10.71 -20.50 33.12
N ILE A 5 -10.70 -21.74 32.65
CA ILE A 5 -9.98 -22.17 31.45
C ILE A 5 -10.64 -21.59 30.20
N GLU A 6 -11.98 -21.64 30.10
CA GLU A 6 -12.74 -21.03 29.00
C GLU A 6 -12.49 -19.52 28.90
N LYS A 7 -12.48 -18.81 30.04
CA LYS A 7 -12.14 -17.38 30.07
C LYS A 7 -10.70 -17.11 29.58
N ILE A 8 -9.73 -17.95 29.97
CA ILE A 8 -8.33 -17.77 29.55
C ILE A 8 -8.16 -18.04 28.06
N VAL A 9 -8.81 -19.08 27.52
CA VAL A 9 -8.80 -19.41 26.08
C VAL A 9 -9.46 -18.29 25.26
N ALA A 10 -10.64 -17.82 25.66
CA ALA A 10 -11.33 -16.72 24.99
C ALA A 10 -10.54 -15.39 25.02
N THR A 11 -9.77 -15.13 26.09
CA THR A 11 -8.90 -13.95 26.17
C THR A 11 -7.69 -14.07 25.25
N LYS A 12 -7.14 -15.28 25.10
CA LYS A 12 -6.03 -15.57 24.18
C LYS A 12 -6.47 -15.44 22.72
N ASP A 13 -7.63 -15.97 22.36
CA ASP A 13 -8.18 -15.84 21.01
C ASP A 13 -8.45 -14.38 20.64
N ARG A 14 -9.02 -13.58 21.56
CA ARG A 14 -9.18 -12.14 21.35
C ARG A 14 -7.84 -11.42 21.14
N SER A 15 -6.81 -11.76 21.92
CA SER A 15 -5.48 -11.15 21.78
C SER A 15 -4.82 -11.44 20.43
N ILE A 16 -5.03 -12.64 19.88
CA ILE A 16 -4.53 -13.03 18.56
C ILE A 16 -5.23 -12.21 17.47
N VAL A 17 -6.56 -12.05 17.56
CA VAL A 17 -7.32 -11.26 16.58
C VAL A 17 -6.92 -9.78 16.62
N PHE A 18 -6.66 -9.20 17.80
CA PHE A 18 -6.12 -7.84 17.90
C PHE A 18 -4.73 -7.70 17.29
N PHE A 19 -3.85 -8.69 17.51
CA PHE A 19 -2.52 -8.71 16.91
C PHE A 19 -2.59 -8.76 15.37
N GLU A 20 -3.47 -9.59 14.81
CA GLU A 20 -3.68 -9.66 13.35
C GLU A 20 -4.21 -8.35 12.77
N ILE A 21 -5.11 -7.65 13.47
CA ILE A 21 -5.59 -6.33 13.05
C ILE A 21 -4.45 -5.32 13.03
N ASP A 22 -3.64 -5.26 14.08
CA ASP A 22 -2.51 -4.33 14.17
C ASP A 22 -1.44 -4.62 13.12
N GLN A 23 -1.13 -5.89 12.88
CA GLN A 23 -0.23 -6.28 11.79
C GLN A 23 -0.79 -5.85 10.44
N THR A 24 -2.08 -6.10 10.17
CA THR A 24 -2.73 -5.71 8.92
C THR A 24 -2.72 -4.18 8.73
N ARG A 25 -2.88 -3.40 9.80
CA ARG A 25 -2.78 -1.93 9.76
C ARG A 25 -1.37 -1.44 9.45
N LYS A 26 -0.34 -2.09 10.03
CA LYS A 26 1.07 -1.79 9.71
C LYS A 26 1.38 -2.08 8.25
N GLU A 27 0.92 -3.21 7.72
CA GLU A 27 1.06 -3.56 6.31
C GLU A 27 0.38 -2.56 5.38
N MET A 28 -0.83 -2.09 5.73
CA MET A 28 -1.52 -1.02 4.98
C MET A 28 -0.69 0.27 4.95
N THR A 29 -0.17 0.68 6.11
CA THR A 29 0.65 1.90 6.23
C THR A 29 1.94 1.79 5.42
N HIS A 30 2.61 0.65 5.49
CA HIS A 30 3.81 0.37 4.72
C HIS A 30 3.53 0.45 3.21
N SER A 31 2.46 -0.18 2.75
CA SER A 31 2.07 -0.15 1.33
C SER A 31 1.74 1.27 0.83
N ILE A 32 1.13 2.11 1.67
CA ILE A 32 0.89 3.53 1.35
C ILE A 32 2.21 4.30 1.25
N SER A 33 3.14 4.06 2.18
CA SER A 33 4.45 4.69 2.19
C SER A 33 5.27 4.34 0.94
N GLU A 34 5.26 3.08 0.52
CA GLU A 34 5.91 2.64 -0.72
C GLU A 34 5.29 3.32 -1.94
N SER A 35 3.96 3.36 -2.01
CA SER A 35 3.23 4.01 -3.11
C SER A 35 3.58 5.47 -3.24
N THR A 36 3.60 6.18 -2.10
CA THR A 36 3.99 7.60 -2.04
C THR A 36 5.44 7.80 -2.49
N SER A 37 6.35 6.92 -2.05
CA SER A 37 7.77 6.99 -2.42
C SER A 37 7.99 6.76 -3.92
N VAL A 38 7.28 5.80 -4.52
CA VAL A 38 7.30 5.56 -5.98
C VAL A 38 6.76 6.77 -6.73
N SER A 39 5.69 7.40 -6.25
CA SER A 39 5.15 8.63 -6.84
C SER A 39 6.13 9.80 -6.78
N ILE A 40 6.81 10.00 -5.64
CA ILE A 40 7.84 11.04 -5.48
C ILE A 40 9.01 10.79 -6.43
N LEU A 41 9.51 9.55 -6.48
CA LEU A 41 10.60 9.17 -7.37
C LEU A 41 10.23 9.42 -8.84
N ALA A 42 9.02 9.03 -9.24
CA ALA A 42 8.53 9.27 -10.59
C ALA A 42 8.42 10.77 -10.92
N LEU A 43 7.96 11.60 -9.97
CA LEU A 43 7.90 13.04 -10.14
C LEU A 43 9.29 13.66 -10.32
N VAL A 44 10.27 13.24 -9.50
CA VAL A 44 11.66 13.69 -9.60
C VAL A 44 12.26 13.31 -10.95
N LEU A 45 12.00 12.08 -11.42
CA LEU A 45 12.42 11.65 -12.75
C LEU A 45 11.72 12.45 -13.84
N PHE A 46 10.43 12.72 -13.72
CA PHE A 46 9.68 13.48 -14.73
C PHE A 46 10.23 14.90 -14.91
N ILE A 47 10.54 15.57 -13.80
CA ILE A 47 11.05 16.96 -13.80
C ILE A 47 12.55 16.99 -14.15
N GLY A 48 13.34 16.09 -13.56
CA GLY A 48 14.80 16.13 -13.62
C GLY A 48 15.41 15.39 -14.81
N ALA A 49 14.79 14.30 -15.29
CA ALA A 49 15.38 13.46 -16.33
C ALA A 49 15.63 14.19 -17.67
N PRO A 50 14.79 15.15 -18.12
CA PRO A 50 15.12 15.96 -19.30
C PRO A 50 16.44 16.75 -19.17
N SER A 51 16.81 17.16 -17.96
CA SER A 51 18.04 17.91 -17.69
C SER A 51 19.27 17.02 -17.55
N VAL A 52 19.10 15.81 -17.01
CA VAL A 52 20.20 14.86 -16.72
C VAL A 52 20.50 13.97 -17.92
N PHE A 53 19.48 13.62 -18.72
CA PHE A 53 19.59 12.73 -19.87
C PHE A 53 18.97 13.35 -21.14
N PRO A 54 19.48 14.51 -21.61
CA PRO A 54 18.89 15.25 -22.73
C PRO A 54 18.92 14.50 -24.06
N GLU A 55 19.86 13.58 -24.26
CA GLU A 55 19.97 12.74 -25.47
C GLU A 55 18.88 11.66 -25.55
N ILE A 56 18.33 11.27 -24.39
CA ILE A 56 17.34 10.19 -24.27
C ILE A 56 15.93 10.78 -24.10
N ILE A 57 15.81 11.82 -23.28
CA ILE A 57 14.56 12.47 -22.93
C ILE A 57 14.63 13.94 -23.36
N ASN A 58 14.23 14.18 -24.60
CA ASN A 58 14.04 15.52 -25.13
C ASN A 58 12.52 15.81 -25.19
N PRO A 59 11.98 16.73 -24.37
CA PRO A 59 10.54 16.98 -24.30
C PRO A 59 9.93 17.50 -25.61
N TYR A 60 10.78 17.95 -26.55
CA TYR A 60 10.35 18.43 -27.86
C TYR A 60 10.30 17.33 -28.93
N LEU A 61 10.74 16.10 -28.62
CA LEU A 61 10.72 14.97 -29.55
C LEU A 61 9.57 13.99 -29.26
N PRO A 62 8.81 13.55 -30.30
CA PRO A 62 7.74 12.56 -30.15
C PRO A 62 8.17 11.20 -29.59
N SER A 63 9.44 10.82 -29.81
CA SER A 63 10.01 9.58 -29.27
C SER A 63 10.12 9.61 -27.74
N SER A 64 10.47 10.76 -27.15
CA SER A 64 10.62 10.95 -25.71
C SER A 64 9.28 11.11 -24.98
N LEU A 65 8.22 11.53 -25.67
CA LEU A 65 6.85 11.58 -25.15
C LEU A 65 6.39 10.21 -24.60
N LYS A 66 6.73 9.11 -25.28
CA LYS A 66 6.41 7.75 -24.81
C LYS A 66 7.10 7.42 -23.49
N ILE A 67 8.35 7.84 -23.32
CA ILE A 67 9.13 7.61 -22.09
C ILE A 67 8.52 8.43 -20.95
N MET A 68 8.20 9.70 -21.20
CA MET A 68 7.55 10.57 -20.21
C MET A 68 6.17 10.03 -19.80
N GLN A 69 5.39 9.48 -20.74
CA GLN A 69 4.12 8.81 -20.44
C GLN A 69 4.31 7.60 -19.52
N VAL A 70 5.35 6.79 -19.73
CA VAL A 70 5.66 5.65 -18.85
C VAL A 70 6.02 6.10 -17.44
N ILE A 71 6.82 7.17 -17.32
CA ILE A 71 7.20 7.75 -16.02
C ILE A 71 5.94 8.17 -15.22
N VAL A 72 4.88 8.64 -15.90
CA VAL A 72 3.61 9.00 -15.25
C VAL A 72 2.68 7.82 -15.05
N ALA A 73 2.62 6.88 -16.00
CA ALA A 73 1.69 5.75 -15.96
C ALA A 73 2.07 4.72 -14.87
N VAL A 74 3.35 4.45 -14.67
CA VAL A 74 3.84 3.49 -13.66
C VAL A 74 3.38 3.83 -12.24
N PRO A 75 3.62 5.04 -11.69
CA PRO A 75 3.15 5.39 -10.36
C PRO A 75 1.61 5.39 -10.25
N LEU A 76 0.89 5.70 -11.33
CA LEU A 76 -0.57 5.67 -11.35
C LEU A 76 -1.11 4.23 -11.23
N VAL A 77 -0.55 3.30 -12.00
CA VAL A 77 -0.89 1.86 -11.88
C VAL A 77 -0.54 1.34 -10.50
N PHE A 78 0.64 1.71 -9.98
CA PHE A 78 1.07 1.29 -8.64
C PHE A 78 0.12 1.81 -7.57
N TRP A 79 -0.29 3.07 -7.65
CA TRP A 79 -1.27 3.67 -6.74
C TRP A 79 -2.63 2.96 -6.78
N LEU A 80 -3.14 2.60 -7.96
CA LEU A 80 -4.37 1.81 -8.09
C LEU A 80 -4.24 0.45 -7.39
N ILE A 81 -3.13 -0.26 -7.60
CA ILE A 81 -2.86 -1.53 -6.92
C ILE A 81 -2.83 -1.35 -5.40
N THR A 82 -2.18 -0.28 -4.91
CA THR A 82 -2.16 0.05 -3.47
C THR A 82 -3.56 0.25 -2.91
N ILE A 83 -4.44 0.98 -3.63
CA ILE A 83 -5.83 1.19 -3.20
C ILE A 83 -6.58 -0.14 -3.11
N PHE A 84 -6.54 -0.96 -4.16
CA PHE A 84 -7.25 -2.24 -4.16
C PHE A 84 -6.75 -3.17 -3.05
N ALA A 85 -5.42 -3.27 -2.88
CA ALA A 85 -4.84 -4.10 -1.82
C ALA A 85 -5.26 -3.63 -0.42
N ASN A 86 -5.27 -2.31 -0.18
CA ASN A 86 -5.68 -1.75 1.10
C ASN A 86 -7.18 -1.86 1.34
N MET A 87 -8.01 -1.82 0.29
CA MET A 87 -9.45 -2.07 0.39
C MET A 87 -9.71 -3.52 0.85
N VAL A 88 -9.02 -4.51 0.28
CA VAL A 88 -9.13 -5.91 0.70
C VAL A 88 -8.69 -6.10 2.15
N ARG A 89 -7.56 -5.49 2.55
CA ARG A 89 -7.08 -5.51 3.93
C ARG A 89 -8.05 -4.85 4.90
N TYR A 90 -8.70 -3.76 4.49
CA TYR A 90 -9.72 -3.08 5.29
C TYR A 90 -10.93 -3.99 5.54
N PHE A 91 -11.44 -4.69 4.51
CA PHE A 91 -12.50 -5.68 4.69
C PHE A 91 -12.09 -6.83 5.60
N LYS A 92 -10.83 -7.29 5.53
CA LYS A 92 -10.30 -8.29 6.46
C LYS A 92 -10.35 -7.78 7.91
N ILE A 93 -9.95 -6.53 8.16
CA ILE A 93 -10.02 -5.91 9.49
C ILE A 93 -11.47 -5.85 9.99
N LEU A 94 -12.43 -5.43 9.15
CA LEU A 94 -13.84 -5.38 9.53
C LEU A 94 -14.36 -6.76 9.96
N LYS A 95 -14.04 -7.81 9.19
CA LYS A 95 -14.43 -9.19 9.54
C LYS A 95 -13.78 -9.68 10.84
N LEU A 96 -12.52 -9.32 11.08
CA LEU A 96 -11.84 -9.63 12.34
C LEU A 96 -12.45 -8.86 13.52
N GLN A 97 -12.89 -7.62 13.32
CA GLN A 97 -13.60 -6.83 14.33
C GLN A 97 -14.99 -7.40 14.65
N ASP A 98 -15.72 -7.90 13.66
CA ASP A 98 -16.99 -8.59 13.88
C ASP A 98 -16.83 -9.84 14.75
N ASN A 99 -15.74 -10.60 14.55
CA ASN A 99 -15.42 -11.78 15.38
C ASN A 99 -15.07 -11.44 16.84
N LEU A 100 -14.64 -10.20 17.12
CA LEU A 100 -14.36 -9.73 18.48
C LEU A 100 -15.63 -9.29 19.22
N THR A 101 -16.65 -8.86 18.45
CA THR A 101 -17.88 -8.24 18.96
C THR A 101 -18.99 -9.27 19.19
N LYS A 102 -18.96 -10.39 18.48
CA LYS A 102 -19.80 -11.58 18.75
C LYS A 102 -19.22 -12.42 19.89
#